data_AF-A0A1V6F6G0-F1
#
_entry.id   AF-A0A1V6F6G0-F1
#
_cell.length_a   1.000
_cell.length_b   1.000
_cell.length_c   1.000
_cell.angle_alpha   90.00
_cell.angle_beta   90.00
_cell.angle_gamma   90.00
#
_symmetry.space_group_name_H-M   'P 1'
#
loop_
_entity.id
_entity.type
_entity.pdbx_description
1 polymer ?
#
loop_
_entity_poly.entity_id
_entity_poly.type
_entity_poly.pdbx_seq_one_letter_code
_entity_poly.pdbx_strand_id
1 'polypeptide(L)'
;MFTYFTDRDGKMQLAALAQSGFDPLSRSCRFMLTEEAHHLFVGETGVGRTIEATCNAMKAAGITDPYDKAAIRKLGVVDLPTLQKKANFHMSVTRDLFGSEISSNGAEAFSSGLKGRFNESGLKDDHQLENATYPVLRVVDGQLVTEEVPALRSINSRLLDDYIADCQGGIDRWNKVIEKAGINFRFTQPHKAFNRKIGEFARVRVNPAGEILSEEAWQAGQGDWLCNDDDYDHINSLMKPCFEAGQYASWIAPPRVGINNQPQDFEYVRIEHS
;
A
#
# COMPACT_ATOMS: atom_id res chain seq x y z
N MET A 1 3.61 -3.55 5.81
CA MET A 1 2.82 -3.55 4.56
C MET A 1 1.37 -3.16 4.82
N PHE A 2 0.60 -3.93 5.60
CA PHE A 2 -0.81 -3.62 5.92
C PHE A 2 -0.98 -2.18 6.45
N THR A 3 -0.26 -1.80 7.50
CA THR A 3 -0.35 -0.45 8.09
C THR A 3 0.17 0.68 7.19
N TYR A 4 0.81 0.36 6.05
CA TYR A 4 1.21 1.37 5.06
C TYR A 4 0.19 1.51 3.91
N PHE A 5 -0.36 0.38 3.46
CA PHE A 5 -1.28 0.30 2.33
C PHE A 5 -2.74 0.26 2.79
N THR A 6 -3.14 -0.69 3.63
CA THR A 6 -4.54 -0.86 4.05
C THR A 6 -5.02 0.24 4.99
N ASP A 7 -4.25 0.62 6.00
CA ASP A 7 -4.63 1.74 6.89
C ASP A 7 -4.73 3.07 6.12
N ARG A 8 -4.07 3.16 4.95
CA ARG A 8 -4.19 4.30 4.05
C ARG A 8 -5.50 4.31 3.27
N ASP A 9 -6.14 3.16 3.03
CA ASP A 9 -7.56 3.16 2.66
C ASP A 9 -8.39 3.77 3.81
N GLY A 10 -8.15 3.35 5.05
CA GLY A 10 -8.75 3.99 6.24
C GLY A 10 -8.64 5.52 6.23
N LYS A 11 -7.43 6.05 6.00
CA LYS A 11 -7.21 7.50 5.78
C LYS A 11 -8.12 8.08 4.69
N MET A 12 -8.20 7.43 3.52
CA MET A 12 -8.98 7.93 2.38
C MET A 12 -10.49 7.93 2.70
N GLN A 13 -10.98 6.85 3.30
CA GLN A 13 -12.39 6.73 3.69
C GLN A 13 -12.74 7.77 4.77
N LEU A 14 -11.91 7.90 5.82
CA LEU A 14 -12.11 8.88 6.89
C LEU A 14 -12.03 10.32 6.36
N ALA A 15 -11.10 10.62 5.45
CA ALA A 15 -10.98 11.95 4.86
C ALA A 15 -12.18 12.33 3.98
N ALA A 16 -12.76 11.37 3.27
CA ALA A 16 -14.03 11.54 2.56
C ALA A 16 -15.21 11.75 3.51
N LEU A 17 -15.29 10.98 4.60
CA LEU A 17 -16.34 11.12 5.62
C LEU A 17 -16.18 12.37 6.50
N ALA A 18 -14.97 12.92 6.62
CA ALA A 18 -14.69 14.22 7.24
C ALA A 18 -15.29 15.41 6.45
N GLN A 19 -15.89 15.14 5.29
CA GLN A 19 -16.67 16.09 4.49
C GLN A 19 -18.18 15.85 4.59
N SER A 20 -18.63 14.91 5.45
CA SER A 20 -20.05 14.60 5.63
C SER A 20 -20.84 15.81 6.12
N GLY A 21 -22.05 15.99 5.58
CA GLY A 21 -23.06 16.92 6.09
C GLY A 21 -23.64 16.52 7.45
N PHE A 22 -23.45 15.26 7.87
CA PHE A 22 -23.71 14.83 9.25
C PHE A 22 -22.51 15.18 10.13
N ASP A 23 -22.52 16.39 10.70
CA ASP A 23 -21.39 16.98 11.43
C ASP A 23 -20.79 16.10 12.56
N PRO A 24 -21.57 15.34 13.36
CA PRO A 24 -21.00 14.44 14.36
C PRO A 24 -20.04 13.40 13.76
N LEU A 25 -20.40 12.77 12.64
CA LEU A 25 -19.54 11.82 11.93
C LEU A 25 -18.31 12.52 11.38
N SER A 26 -18.50 13.67 10.72
CA SER A 26 -17.42 14.46 10.14
C SER A 26 -16.35 14.83 11.18
N ARG A 27 -16.76 15.29 12.36
CA ARG A 27 -15.86 15.63 13.46
C ARG A 27 -15.14 14.42 14.06
N SER A 28 -15.83 13.30 14.20
CA SER A 28 -15.20 12.04 14.63
C SER A 28 -14.10 11.61 13.66
N CYS A 29 -14.38 11.61 12.34
CA CYS A 29 -13.39 11.23 11.33
C CYS A 29 -12.17 12.17 11.32
N ARG A 30 -12.35 13.48 11.52
CA ARG A 30 -11.24 14.42 11.64
C ARG A 30 -10.30 14.09 12.80
N PHE A 31 -10.84 13.67 13.94
CA PHE A 31 -10.02 13.24 15.07
C PHE A 31 -9.29 11.93 14.76
N MET A 32 -9.99 10.92 14.23
CA MET A 32 -9.39 9.62 13.88
C MET A 32 -8.26 9.75 12.86
N LEU A 33 -8.32 10.71 11.93
CA LEU A 33 -7.23 11.00 11.00
C LEU A 33 -5.92 11.41 11.69
N THR A 34 -5.99 11.96 12.92
CA THR A 34 -4.78 12.27 13.70
C THR A 34 -4.10 11.00 14.23
N GLU A 35 -4.89 9.97 14.56
CA GLU A 35 -4.41 8.64 14.99
C GLU A 35 -3.89 7.85 13.78
N GLU A 36 -4.60 7.92 12.65
CA GLU A 36 -4.23 7.23 11.40
C GLU A 36 -2.82 7.63 10.92
N ALA A 37 -2.42 8.89 11.15
CA ALA A 37 -1.07 9.36 10.83
C ALA A 37 0.03 8.52 11.53
N HIS A 38 -0.23 8.05 12.75
CA HIS A 38 0.70 7.18 13.48
C HIS A 38 0.78 5.79 12.84
N HIS A 39 -0.35 5.21 12.43
CA HIS A 39 -0.38 3.90 11.78
C HIS A 39 0.42 3.91 10.47
N LEU A 40 0.21 4.94 9.64
CA LEU A 40 0.93 5.13 8.39
C LEU A 40 2.44 5.29 8.63
N PHE A 41 2.83 6.02 9.69
CA PHE A 41 4.23 6.15 10.10
C PHE A 41 4.84 4.79 10.48
N VAL A 42 4.13 3.98 11.27
CA VAL A 42 4.59 2.63 11.67
C VAL A 42 4.79 1.76 10.42
N GLY A 43 3.83 1.75 9.50
CA GLY A 43 3.91 0.97 8.27
C GLY A 43 5.05 1.40 7.35
N GLU A 44 5.19 2.71 7.14
CA GLU A 44 6.21 3.27 6.27
C GLU A 44 7.62 3.01 6.81
N THR A 45 7.85 3.33 8.08
CA THR A 45 9.18 3.21 8.69
C THR A 45 9.55 1.76 8.95
N GLY A 46 8.59 0.89 9.31
CA GLY A 46 8.84 -0.54 9.47
C GLY A 46 9.31 -1.21 8.19
N VAL A 47 8.65 -0.93 7.06
CA VAL A 47 9.10 -1.43 5.74
C VAL A 47 10.43 -0.79 5.34
N GLY A 48 10.60 0.52 5.52
CA GLY A 48 11.84 1.22 5.22
C GLY A 48 13.06 0.65 5.98
N ARG A 49 12.88 0.29 7.26
CA ARG A 49 13.92 -0.33 8.10
C ARG A 49 14.21 -1.79 7.70
N THR A 50 13.22 -2.51 7.19
CA THR A 50 13.40 -3.87 6.65
C THR A 50 14.23 -3.82 5.35
N ILE A 51 13.95 -2.84 4.49
CA ILE A 51 14.73 -2.55 3.28
C ILE A 51 16.16 -2.15 3.66
N GLU A 52 16.31 -1.24 4.62
CA GLU A 52 17.62 -0.79 5.11
C GLU A 52 18.47 -1.96 5.66
N ALA A 53 17.89 -2.85 6.46
CA ALA A 53 18.58 -4.05 6.95
C ALA A 53 19.10 -4.92 5.78
N THR A 54 18.25 -5.12 4.77
CA THR A 54 18.60 -5.90 3.58
C THR A 54 19.72 -5.25 2.78
N CYS A 55 19.61 -3.95 2.51
CA CYS A 55 20.66 -3.19 1.82
C CYS A 55 21.99 -3.19 2.58
N ASN A 56 21.95 -3.03 3.91
CA ASN A 56 23.13 -3.06 4.75
C ASN A 56 23.80 -4.44 4.75
N ALA A 57 23.01 -5.51 4.85
CA ALA A 57 23.51 -6.89 4.80
C ALA A 57 24.14 -7.22 3.44
N MET A 58 23.48 -6.85 2.33
CA MET A 58 24.02 -7.00 0.98
C MET A 58 25.36 -6.28 0.82
N LYS A 59 25.43 -5.01 1.25
CA LYS A 59 26.65 -4.21 1.19
C LYS A 59 27.79 -4.81 2.00
N ALA A 60 27.51 -5.28 3.21
CA ALA A 60 28.50 -5.93 4.08
C ALA A 60 29.03 -7.24 3.47
N ALA A 61 28.17 -7.99 2.77
CA ALA A 61 28.53 -9.24 2.10
C ALA A 61 29.10 -9.04 0.67
N GLY A 62 29.14 -7.81 0.15
CA GLY A 62 29.59 -7.53 -1.21
C GLY A 62 28.63 -8.03 -2.31
N ILE A 63 27.36 -8.27 -1.97
CA ILE A 63 26.33 -8.71 -2.93
C ILE A 63 25.78 -7.48 -3.65
N THR A 64 25.92 -7.44 -4.98
CA THR A 64 25.43 -6.34 -5.82
C THR A 64 24.17 -6.67 -6.61
N ASP A 65 23.91 -7.95 -6.87
CA ASP A 65 22.69 -8.41 -7.54
C ASP A 65 21.52 -8.52 -6.52
N PRO A 66 20.49 -7.66 -6.62
CA PRO A 66 19.33 -7.73 -5.73
C PRO A 66 18.42 -8.93 -6.00
N TYR A 67 18.64 -9.67 -7.10
CA TYR A 67 17.84 -10.83 -7.48
C TYR A 67 18.47 -12.17 -7.08
N ASP A 68 19.70 -12.18 -6.53
CA ASP A 68 20.26 -13.38 -5.89
C ASP A 68 19.63 -13.62 -4.51
N LYS A 69 18.36 -14.05 -4.54
CA LYS A 69 17.56 -14.33 -3.34
C LYS A 69 18.26 -15.33 -2.44
N ALA A 70 18.88 -16.38 -3.00
CA ALA A 70 19.52 -17.42 -2.22
C ALA A 70 20.69 -16.89 -1.39
N ALA A 71 21.56 -16.04 -1.99
CA ALA A 71 22.65 -15.41 -1.27
C ALA A 71 22.14 -14.42 -0.21
N ILE A 72 21.16 -13.58 -0.55
CA ILE A 72 20.60 -12.58 0.37
C ILE A 72 19.90 -13.24 1.57
N ARG A 73 19.10 -14.28 1.34
CA ARG A 73 18.35 -14.98 2.40
C ARG A 73 19.26 -15.65 3.44
N LYS A 74 20.45 -16.11 3.03
CA LYS A 74 21.47 -16.65 3.96
C LYS A 74 21.97 -15.61 4.97
N LEU A 75 21.79 -14.32 4.70
CA LEU A 75 22.16 -13.23 5.62
C LEU A 75 21.10 -12.97 6.71
N GLY A 76 19.99 -13.72 6.72
CA GLY A 76 18.93 -13.56 7.72
C GLY A 76 18.09 -12.30 7.54
N VAL A 77 17.92 -11.84 6.30
CA VAL A 77 17.11 -10.67 5.89
C VAL A 77 16.06 -11.06 4.84
N VAL A 78 15.13 -10.15 4.53
CA VAL A 78 14.10 -10.38 3.49
C VAL A 78 14.58 -9.78 2.17
N ASP A 79 14.75 -10.59 1.13
CA ASP A 79 15.20 -10.09 -0.17
C ASP A 79 14.22 -9.07 -0.80
N LEU A 80 14.77 -8.09 -1.53
CA LEU A 80 14.01 -6.98 -2.11
C LEU A 80 12.91 -7.46 -3.10
N PRO A 81 13.14 -8.47 -3.96
CA PRO A 81 12.07 -9.03 -4.81
C PRO A 81 10.90 -9.59 -4.00
N THR A 82 11.15 -10.30 -2.90
CA THR A 82 10.09 -10.81 -2.03
C THR A 82 9.31 -9.68 -1.36
N LEU A 83 9.98 -8.60 -0.95
CA LEU A 83 9.29 -7.41 -0.45
C LEU A 83 8.41 -6.75 -1.53
N GLN A 84 8.85 -6.71 -2.80
CA GLN A 84 8.02 -6.20 -3.90
C GLN A 84 6.77 -7.07 -4.10
N LYS A 85 6.90 -8.40 -4.02
CA LYS A 85 5.75 -9.30 -4.09
C LYS A 85 4.75 -9.08 -2.94
N LYS A 86 5.25 -8.89 -1.72
CA LYS A 86 4.41 -8.48 -0.58
C LYS A 86 3.72 -7.14 -0.83
N ALA A 87 4.44 -6.17 -1.38
CA ALA A 87 3.87 -4.87 -1.70
C ALA A 87 2.78 -4.98 -2.79
N ASN A 88 3.03 -5.75 -3.86
CA ASN A 88 2.06 -6.05 -4.91
C ASN A 88 0.77 -6.64 -4.34
N PHE A 89 0.89 -7.65 -3.48
CA PHE A 89 -0.24 -8.29 -2.83
C PHE A 89 -1.07 -7.27 -2.01
N HIS A 90 -0.42 -6.55 -1.09
CA HIS A 90 -1.14 -5.59 -0.25
C HIS A 90 -1.73 -4.43 -1.05
N MET A 91 -1.01 -3.88 -2.03
CA MET A 91 -1.56 -2.85 -2.91
C MET A 91 -2.80 -3.35 -3.64
N SER A 92 -2.74 -4.53 -4.28
CA SER A 92 -3.87 -5.05 -5.07
C SER A 92 -5.09 -5.38 -4.21
N VAL A 93 -4.91 -6.07 -3.08
CA VAL A 93 -6.02 -6.42 -2.18
C VAL A 93 -6.64 -5.17 -1.54
N THR A 94 -5.84 -4.17 -1.16
CA THR A 94 -6.38 -2.91 -0.61
C THR A 94 -7.19 -2.15 -1.66
N ARG A 95 -6.78 -2.17 -2.94
CA ARG A 95 -7.53 -1.48 -4.01
C ARG A 95 -8.96 -2.00 -4.18
N ASP A 96 -9.23 -3.26 -3.83
CA ASP A 96 -10.59 -3.80 -3.85
C ASP A 96 -11.52 -3.17 -2.79
N LEU A 97 -10.98 -2.57 -1.72
CA LEU A 97 -11.78 -1.91 -0.67
C LEU A 97 -12.51 -0.66 -1.14
N PHE A 98 -12.07 -0.04 -2.25
CA PHE A 98 -12.72 1.12 -2.85
C PHE A 98 -14.00 0.76 -3.62
N GLY A 99 -14.29 -0.53 -3.80
CA GLY A 99 -15.49 -1.00 -4.48
C GLY A 99 -15.38 -0.98 -6.00
N SER A 100 -16.53 -1.10 -6.68
CA SER A 100 -16.60 -1.05 -8.15
C SER A 100 -16.33 0.35 -8.66
N GLU A 101 -15.67 0.45 -9.81
CA GLU A 101 -15.27 1.70 -10.45
C GLU A 101 -16.48 2.61 -10.75
N ILE A 102 -17.58 2.01 -11.21
CA ILE A 102 -18.85 2.69 -11.48
C ILE A 102 -19.89 2.25 -10.45
N SER A 103 -20.43 3.18 -9.65
CA SER A 103 -21.29 2.86 -8.51
C SER A 103 -22.44 3.85 -8.33
N SER A 104 -23.67 3.36 -8.33
CA SER A 104 -24.85 4.17 -7.95
C SER A 104 -24.87 4.48 -6.46
N ASN A 105 -24.37 3.57 -5.60
CA ASN A 105 -24.29 3.81 -4.16
C ASN A 105 -23.26 4.91 -3.83
N GLY A 106 -22.15 4.96 -4.58
CA GLY A 106 -21.17 6.03 -4.46
C GLY A 106 -21.75 7.38 -4.87
N ALA A 107 -22.54 7.41 -5.96
CA ALA A 107 -23.26 8.59 -6.39
C ALA A 107 -24.25 9.09 -5.34
N GLU A 108 -25.11 8.20 -4.82
CA GLU A 108 -26.12 8.54 -3.82
C GLU A 108 -25.48 9.08 -2.53
N ALA A 109 -24.43 8.42 -2.02
CA ALA A 109 -23.74 8.87 -0.81
C ALA A 109 -23.12 10.27 -0.97
N PHE A 110 -22.67 10.62 -2.18
CA PHE A 110 -22.19 11.96 -2.48
C PHE A 110 -23.35 12.96 -2.57
N SER A 111 -24.35 12.69 -3.42
CA SER A 111 -25.49 13.59 -3.66
C SER A 111 -26.34 13.83 -2.42
N SER A 112 -26.43 12.87 -1.50
CA SER A 112 -27.12 13.03 -0.22
C SER A 112 -26.30 13.80 0.84
N GLY A 113 -25.07 14.19 0.51
CA GLY A 113 -24.14 14.84 1.44
C GLY A 113 -23.56 13.92 2.52
N LEU A 114 -23.70 12.59 2.39
CA LEU A 114 -23.20 11.65 3.40
C LEU A 114 -21.68 11.50 3.36
N LYS A 115 -21.07 11.49 2.17
CA LYS A 115 -19.64 11.28 1.96
C LYS A 115 -19.14 12.12 0.79
N GLY A 116 -18.23 13.06 1.05
CA GLY A 116 -17.62 13.87 -0.01
C GLY A 116 -16.45 13.16 -0.70
N ARG A 117 -15.77 13.85 -1.63
CA ARG A 117 -14.49 13.39 -2.20
C ARG A 117 -13.36 13.70 -1.23
N PHE A 118 -12.20 13.10 -1.47
CA PHE A 118 -10.97 13.44 -0.75
C PHE A 118 -10.65 14.93 -0.94
N ASN A 119 -10.48 15.66 0.17
CA ASN A 119 -10.26 17.12 0.18
C ASN A 119 -11.32 17.94 -0.58
N GLU A 120 -12.59 17.57 -0.45
CA GLU A 120 -13.73 18.19 -1.16
C GLU A 120 -13.65 19.72 -1.27
N SER A 121 -13.45 20.44 -0.16
CA SER A 121 -13.39 21.91 -0.14
C SER A 121 -12.21 22.55 -0.89
N GLY A 122 -11.18 21.77 -1.22
CA GLY A 122 -10.04 22.21 -2.03
C GLY A 122 -10.24 22.01 -3.53
N LEU A 123 -11.30 21.31 -3.94
CA LEU A 123 -11.63 21.06 -5.34
C LEU A 123 -12.27 22.31 -5.98
N LYS A 124 -12.10 22.47 -7.29
CA LYS A 124 -12.48 23.67 -8.04
C LYS A 124 -13.54 23.35 -9.09
N ASP A 125 -14.66 22.80 -8.65
CA ASP A 125 -15.84 22.54 -9.46
C ASP A 125 -17.10 23.03 -8.72
N ASP A 126 -18.28 22.64 -9.18
CA ASP A 126 -19.56 23.05 -8.57
C ASP A 126 -19.93 22.26 -7.31
N HIS A 127 -19.12 21.26 -6.93
CA HIS A 127 -19.37 20.31 -5.83
C HIS A 127 -20.71 19.56 -5.92
N GLN A 128 -21.34 19.55 -7.09
CA GLN A 128 -22.61 18.87 -7.37
C GLN A 128 -22.45 17.79 -8.44
N LEU A 129 -21.52 17.99 -9.38
CA LEU A 129 -21.04 17.00 -10.35
C LEU A 129 -22.08 16.49 -11.35
N GLU A 130 -23.25 17.11 -11.44
CA GLU A 130 -24.35 16.69 -12.33
C GLU A 130 -23.93 16.64 -13.80
N ASN A 131 -23.10 17.60 -14.23
CA ASN A 131 -22.63 17.74 -15.60
C ASN A 131 -21.13 17.45 -15.77
N ALA A 132 -20.49 16.91 -14.74
CA ALA A 132 -19.05 16.61 -14.76
C ALA A 132 -18.80 15.16 -15.20
N THR A 133 -17.65 14.93 -15.82
CA THR A 133 -17.14 13.58 -16.11
C THR A 133 -15.83 13.34 -15.37
N TYR A 134 -15.46 12.07 -15.26
CA TYR A 134 -14.18 11.63 -14.74
C TYR A 134 -13.66 10.46 -15.60
N PRO A 135 -12.37 10.45 -15.93
CA PRO A 135 -11.77 9.36 -16.68
C PRO A 135 -11.73 8.08 -15.82
N VAL A 136 -12.34 7.01 -16.31
CA VAL A 136 -12.35 5.70 -15.65
C VAL A 136 -11.75 4.66 -16.57
N LEU A 137 -10.78 3.89 -16.08
CA LEU A 137 -10.27 2.72 -16.79
C LEU A 137 -11.29 1.59 -16.69
N ARG A 138 -11.65 1.00 -17.83
CA ARG A 138 -12.66 -0.06 -17.96
C ARG A 138 -12.13 -1.20 -18.81
N VAL A 139 -12.85 -2.32 -18.77
CA VAL A 139 -12.62 -3.47 -19.65
C VAL A 139 -13.70 -3.47 -20.73
N VAL A 140 -13.34 -3.13 -21.96
CA VAL A 140 -14.24 -3.10 -23.12
C VAL A 140 -13.68 -4.03 -24.19
N ASP A 141 -14.48 -4.98 -24.65
CA ASP A 141 -14.09 -5.99 -25.66
C ASP A 141 -12.74 -6.68 -25.37
N GLY A 142 -12.49 -6.97 -24.08
CA GLY A 142 -11.26 -7.62 -23.63
C GLY A 142 -10.02 -6.72 -23.63
N GLN A 143 -10.19 -5.40 -23.73
CA GLN A 143 -9.11 -4.41 -23.70
C GLN A 143 -9.30 -3.42 -22.55
N LEU A 144 -8.18 -2.88 -22.05
CA LEU A 144 -8.20 -1.79 -21.09
C LEU A 144 -8.38 -0.46 -21.82
N VAL A 145 -9.50 0.22 -21.58
CA VAL A 145 -9.85 1.49 -22.23
C VAL A 145 -10.22 2.53 -21.18
N THR A 146 -9.72 3.75 -21.33
CA THR A 146 -10.14 4.88 -20.48
C THR A 146 -11.34 5.57 -21.14
N GLU A 147 -12.45 5.67 -20.41
CA GLU A 147 -13.67 6.33 -20.86
C GLU A 147 -14.06 7.45 -19.90
N GLU A 148 -14.65 8.53 -20.44
CA GLU A 148 -15.27 9.58 -19.63
C GLU A 148 -16.62 9.09 -19.10
N VAL A 149 -16.72 8.96 -17.79
CA VAL A 149 -17.93 8.50 -17.08
C VAL A 149 -18.50 9.66 -16.27
N PRO A 150 -19.84 9.79 -16.09
CA PRO A 150 -20.41 10.78 -15.19
C PRO A 150 -19.75 10.75 -13.81
N ALA A 151 -19.24 11.89 -13.35
CA ALA A 151 -18.36 11.98 -12.19
C ALA A 151 -19.02 11.47 -10.88
N LEU A 152 -20.34 11.67 -10.74
CA LEU A 152 -21.12 11.11 -9.64
C LEU A 152 -21.02 9.59 -9.56
N ARG A 153 -20.99 8.90 -10.71
CA ARG A 153 -20.92 7.44 -10.74
C ARG A 153 -19.50 6.91 -10.52
N SER A 154 -18.47 7.74 -10.60
CA SER A 154 -17.06 7.35 -10.53
C SER A 154 -16.37 7.79 -9.24
N ILE A 155 -17.12 8.13 -8.19
CA ILE A 155 -16.58 8.59 -6.89
C ILE A 155 -15.60 7.56 -6.30
N ASN A 156 -15.92 6.27 -6.43
CA ASN A 156 -15.05 5.18 -6.00
C ASN A 156 -13.73 5.15 -6.77
N SER A 157 -13.77 5.23 -8.11
CA SER A 157 -12.58 5.31 -8.95
C SER A 157 -11.70 6.49 -8.61
N ARG A 158 -12.30 7.67 -8.40
CA ARG A 158 -11.57 8.86 -8.02
C ARG A 158 -10.83 8.68 -6.69
N LEU A 159 -11.51 8.16 -5.67
CA LEU A 159 -10.91 7.96 -4.35
C LEU A 159 -9.79 6.89 -4.40
N LEU A 160 -9.94 5.88 -5.25
CA LEU A 160 -8.89 4.90 -5.53
C LEU A 160 -7.66 5.55 -6.21
N ASP A 161 -7.87 6.47 -7.14
CA ASP A 161 -6.77 7.17 -7.81
C ASP A 161 -6.04 8.13 -6.83
N ASP A 162 -6.78 8.81 -5.94
CA ASP A 162 -6.21 9.59 -4.83
C ASP A 162 -5.38 8.71 -3.87
N TYR A 163 -5.87 7.51 -3.55
CA TYR A 163 -5.13 6.51 -2.79
C TYR A 163 -3.81 6.09 -3.44
N ILE A 164 -3.85 5.74 -4.74
CA ILE A 164 -2.66 5.33 -5.50
C ILE A 164 -1.62 6.45 -5.52
N ALA A 165 -2.05 7.70 -5.69
CA ALA A 165 -1.16 8.86 -5.65
C ALA A 165 -0.51 9.03 -4.28
N ASP A 166 -1.26 8.89 -3.19
CA ASP A 166 -0.77 9.03 -1.82
C ASP A 166 0.20 7.90 -1.41
N CYS A 167 0.01 6.69 -1.93
CA CYS A 167 0.94 5.57 -1.75
C CYS A 167 2.34 5.83 -2.33
N GLN A 168 2.44 6.64 -3.39
CA GLN A 168 3.71 6.81 -4.12
C GLN A 168 4.79 7.46 -3.25
N GLY A 169 4.42 8.41 -2.39
CA GLY A 169 5.37 9.19 -1.62
C GLY A 169 6.27 8.36 -0.70
N GLY A 170 5.74 7.34 -0.02
CA GLY A 170 6.56 6.44 0.81
C GLY A 170 7.32 5.39 0.00
N ILE A 171 6.78 4.94 -1.15
CA ILE A 171 7.53 4.09 -2.10
C ILE A 171 8.77 4.82 -2.61
N ASP A 172 8.64 6.11 -2.95
CA ASP A 172 9.78 6.94 -3.35
C ASP A 172 10.81 7.09 -2.23
N ARG A 173 10.36 7.19 -0.97
CA ARG A 173 11.27 7.23 0.20
C ARG A 173 11.99 5.91 0.40
N TRP A 174 11.32 4.77 0.21
CA TRP A 174 11.96 3.46 0.22
C TRP A 174 12.99 3.33 -0.90
N ASN A 175 12.67 3.75 -2.12
CA ASN A 175 13.59 3.75 -3.26
C ASN A 175 14.84 4.60 -3.00
N LYS A 176 14.71 5.74 -2.31
CA LYS A 176 15.87 6.56 -1.90
C LYS A 176 16.80 5.83 -0.94
N VAL A 177 16.32 4.90 -0.11
CA VAL A 177 17.18 4.08 0.76
C VAL A 177 18.04 3.13 -0.08
N ILE A 178 17.41 2.47 -1.06
CA ILE A 178 18.06 1.50 -1.94
C ILE A 178 19.09 2.19 -2.85
N GLU A 179 18.74 3.33 -3.41
CA GLU A 179 19.62 4.16 -4.24
C GLU A 179 20.86 4.61 -3.46
N LYS A 180 20.69 5.06 -2.20
CA LYS A 180 21.82 5.44 -1.33
C LYS A 180 22.73 4.26 -0.97
N ALA A 181 22.19 3.04 -0.98
CA ALA A 181 22.97 1.83 -0.80
C ALA A 181 23.73 1.41 -2.07
N GLY A 182 23.47 2.05 -3.23
CA GLY A 182 24.09 1.73 -4.51
C GLY A 182 23.56 0.45 -5.16
N ILE A 183 22.36 -0.01 -4.77
CA ILE A 183 21.76 -1.24 -5.28
C ILE A 183 20.82 -0.91 -6.45
N ASN A 184 20.94 -1.64 -7.56
CA ASN A 184 20.12 -1.44 -8.75
C ASN A 184 18.74 -2.12 -8.64
N PHE A 185 17.91 -1.63 -7.72
CA PHE A 185 16.54 -2.10 -7.52
C PHE A 185 15.62 -0.92 -7.23
N ARG A 186 14.37 -0.99 -7.71
CA ARG A 186 13.32 -0.03 -7.37
C ARG A 186 12.00 -0.74 -7.13
N PHE A 187 11.34 -0.36 -6.05
CA PHE A 187 9.94 -0.66 -5.83
C PHE A 187 9.06 0.11 -6.80
N THR A 188 8.03 -0.55 -7.30
CA THR A 188 7.04 0.02 -8.20
C THR A 188 5.63 -0.33 -7.74
N GLN A 189 4.65 0.49 -8.12
CA GLN A 189 3.25 0.11 -7.98
C GLN A 189 2.85 -0.76 -9.17
N PRO A 190 2.14 -1.89 -8.96
CA PRO A 190 1.58 -2.63 -10.07
C PRO A 190 0.44 -1.83 -10.70
N HIS A 191 0.15 -2.10 -11.96
CA HIS A 191 -0.98 -1.52 -12.69
C HIS A 191 -2.31 -1.62 -11.89
N LYS A 192 -3.20 -0.63 -11.99
CA LYS A 192 -4.42 -0.53 -11.15
C LYS A 192 -5.38 -1.72 -11.25
N ALA A 193 -5.33 -2.44 -12.38
CA ALA A 193 -6.11 -3.64 -12.65
C ALA A 193 -5.46 -4.97 -12.19
N PHE A 194 -4.21 -4.94 -11.73
CA PHE A 194 -3.49 -6.15 -11.29
C PHE A 194 -4.13 -6.76 -10.04
N ASN A 195 -4.35 -8.08 -10.07
CA ASN A 195 -4.83 -8.92 -8.96
C ASN A 195 -6.08 -8.37 -8.23
N ARG A 196 -7.09 -7.96 -9.01
CA ARG A 196 -8.37 -7.43 -8.49
C ARG A 196 -9.42 -8.52 -8.38
N LYS A 197 -10.28 -8.42 -7.36
CA LYS A 197 -11.45 -9.29 -7.14
C LYS A 197 -12.78 -8.53 -7.16
N ILE A 198 -12.74 -7.20 -7.13
CA ILE A 198 -13.91 -6.32 -7.16
C ILE A 198 -13.86 -5.44 -8.42
N GLY A 199 -15.03 -5.16 -9.00
CA GLY A 199 -15.19 -4.21 -10.10
C GLY A 199 -14.93 -4.81 -11.48
N GLU A 200 -14.69 -3.94 -12.47
CA GLU A 200 -14.51 -4.29 -13.89
C GLU A 200 -13.34 -5.27 -14.08
N PHE A 201 -12.28 -5.12 -13.29
CA PHE A 201 -11.04 -5.89 -13.42
C PHE A 201 -11.10 -7.30 -12.83
N ALA A 202 -12.15 -7.64 -12.07
CA ALA A 202 -12.32 -8.98 -11.48
C ALA A 202 -12.48 -10.09 -12.55
N ARG A 203 -12.78 -9.70 -13.79
CA ARG A 203 -13.08 -10.59 -14.93
C ARG A 203 -11.88 -10.87 -15.83
N VAL A 204 -10.76 -10.19 -15.62
CA VAL A 204 -9.56 -10.30 -16.46
C VAL A 204 -8.34 -10.60 -15.60
N ARG A 205 -7.34 -11.22 -16.21
CA ARG A 205 -6.01 -11.35 -15.61
C ARG A 205 -5.14 -10.25 -16.16
N VAL A 206 -4.58 -9.42 -15.29
CA VAL A 206 -3.70 -8.32 -15.70
C VAL A 206 -2.41 -8.44 -14.91
N ASN A 207 -1.26 -8.45 -15.58
CA ASN A 207 0.04 -8.49 -14.90
C ASN A 207 0.41 -7.11 -14.31
N PRO A 208 1.51 -6.99 -13.52
CA PRO A 208 1.90 -5.71 -12.94
C PRO A 208 2.19 -4.60 -13.96
N ALA A 209 2.55 -4.94 -15.20
CA ALA A 209 2.82 -4.00 -16.28
C ALA A 209 1.54 -3.48 -16.97
N GLY A 210 0.38 -4.10 -16.72
CA GLY A 210 -0.89 -3.70 -17.33
C GLY A 210 -1.31 -4.54 -18.54
N GLU A 211 -0.61 -5.64 -18.83
CA GLU A 211 -0.96 -6.53 -19.94
C GLU A 211 -2.06 -7.49 -19.51
N ILE A 212 -3.11 -7.61 -20.33
CA ILE A 212 -4.15 -8.64 -20.16
C ILE A 212 -3.58 -10.00 -20.58
N LEU A 213 -3.73 -10.99 -19.71
CA LEU A 213 -3.21 -12.34 -19.87
C LEU A 213 -4.35 -13.37 -19.99
N SER A 214 -4.01 -14.52 -20.58
CA SER A 214 -4.83 -15.74 -20.43
C SER A 214 -4.69 -16.30 -19.01
N GLU A 215 -5.58 -17.22 -18.64
CA GLU A 215 -5.49 -17.91 -17.34
C GLU A 215 -4.19 -18.72 -17.25
N GLU A 216 -3.78 -19.39 -18.33
CA GLU A 216 -2.55 -20.19 -18.37
C GLU A 216 -1.31 -19.32 -18.16
N ALA A 217 -1.24 -18.17 -18.84
CA ALA A 217 -0.15 -17.21 -18.68
C ALA A 217 -0.13 -16.59 -17.27
N TRP A 218 -1.30 -16.34 -16.69
CA TRP A 218 -1.42 -15.89 -15.30
C TRP A 218 -0.88 -16.95 -14.31
N GLN A 219 -1.34 -18.20 -14.41
CA GLN A 219 -0.90 -19.27 -13.51
C GLN A 219 0.60 -19.52 -13.61
N ALA A 220 1.17 -19.44 -14.82
CA ALA A 220 2.60 -19.57 -15.04
C ALA A 220 3.42 -18.40 -14.46
N GLY A 221 2.90 -17.16 -14.50
CA GLY A 221 3.64 -15.95 -14.10
C GLY A 221 3.34 -15.41 -12.70
N GLN A 222 2.23 -15.78 -12.06
CA GLN A 222 1.80 -15.17 -10.79
C GLN A 222 2.83 -15.34 -9.66
N GLY A 223 3.62 -16.42 -9.70
CA GLY A 223 4.70 -16.69 -8.76
C GLY A 223 5.81 -15.64 -8.80
N ASP A 224 5.95 -14.88 -9.90
CA ASP A 224 6.92 -13.79 -10.02
C ASP A 224 6.42 -12.49 -9.40
N TRP A 225 5.10 -12.32 -9.27
CA TRP A 225 4.48 -11.06 -8.85
C TRP A 225 3.89 -11.11 -7.44
N LEU A 226 3.51 -12.29 -6.97
CA LEU A 226 2.90 -12.55 -5.66
C LEU A 226 3.76 -13.58 -4.90
N CYS A 227 3.73 -13.50 -3.56
CA CYS A 227 4.46 -14.45 -2.73
C CYS A 227 3.93 -15.87 -2.93
N ASN A 228 4.85 -16.82 -3.13
CA ASN A 228 4.57 -18.25 -3.10
C ASN A 228 4.93 -18.85 -1.73
N ASP A 229 4.74 -20.16 -1.57
CA ASP A 229 5.01 -20.86 -0.31
C ASP A 229 6.47 -20.68 0.15
N ASP A 230 7.45 -20.82 -0.75
CA ASP A 230 8.87 -20.60 -0.44
C ASP A 230 9.18 -19.17 0.06
N ASP A 231 8.45 -18.16 -0.42
CA ASP A 231 8.56 -16.79 0.05
C ASP A 231 7.99 -16.65 1.46
N TYR A 232 6.86 -17.30 1.76
CA TYR A 232 6.26 -17.30 3.09
C TYR A 232 7.09 -18.08 4.11
N ASP A 233 7.59 -19.26 3.74
CA ASP A 233 8.45 -20.08 4.60
C ASP A 233 9.71 -19.34 5.01
N HIS A 234 10.36 -18.65 4.05
CA HIS A 234 11.50 -17.79 4.36
C HIS A 234 11.14 -16.69 5.35
N ILE A 235 10.08 -15.92 5.08
CA ILE A 235 9.64 -14.83 5.98
C ILE A 235 9.34 -15.38 7.38
N ASN A 236 8.58 -16.48 7.47
CA ASN A 236 8.20 -17.08 8.74
C ASN A 236 9.41 -17.57 9.53
N SER A 237 10.44 -18.11 8.86
CA SER A 237 11.68 -18.54 9.51
C SER A 237 12.43 -17.40 10.23
N LEU A 238 12.23 -16.15 9.80
CA LEU A 238 12.83 -14.95 10.38
C LEU A 238 12.04 -14.40 11.58
N MET A 239 10.77 -14.80 11.75
CA MET A 239 9.86 -14.25 12.77
C MET A 239 10.15 -14.82 14.16
N LYS A 240 11.33 -14.52 14.69
CA LYS A 240 11.77 -14.89 16.04
C LYS A 240 11.74 -13.66 16.95
N PRO A 241 11.09 -13.72 18.12
CA PRO A 241 10.99 -12.58 19.01
C PRO A 241 12.37 -12.20 19.59
N CYS A 242 12.58 -10.91 19.77
CA CYS A 242 13.74 -10.33 20.45
C CYS A 242 13.21 -9.38 21.53
N PHE A 243 13.45 -9.71 22.80
CA PHE A 243 12.89 -8.98 23.95
C PHE A 243 13.91 -8.10 24.68
N GLU A 244 15.20 -8.25 24.38
CA GLU A 244 16.25 -7.48 25.03
C GLU A 244 16.18 -6.01 24.57
N ALA A 245 16.22 -5.09 25.54
CA ALA A 245 16.10 -3.67 25.27
C ALA A 245 17.25 -3.19 24.36
N GLY A 246 16.92 -2.41 23.32
CA GLY A 246 17.89 -1.91 22.35
C GLY A 246 18.36 -2.94 21.31
N GLN A 247 17.95 -4.21 21.42
CA GLN A 247 18.23 -5.23 20.41
C GLN A 247 17.11 -5.33 19.37
N TYR A 248 17.48 -5.69 18.14
CA TYR A 248 16.55 -5.84 17.02
C TYR A 248 16.86 -7.14 16.28
N ALA A 249 15.82 -7.81 15.77
CA ALA A 249 16.00 -8.98 14.92
C ALA A 249 16.78 -8.61 13.64
N SER A 250 17.55 -9.56 13.10
CA SER A 250 18.47 -9.33 11.97
C SER A 250 17.79 -8.75 10.72
N TRP A 251 16.51 -9.05 10.52
CA TRP A 251 15.76 -8.66 9.33
C TRP A 251 15.22 -7.21 9.36
N ILE A 252 15.43 -6.46 10.45
CA ILE A 252 14.98 -5.07 10.57
C ILE A 252 16.02 -4.17 11.24
N ALA A 253 16.34 -3.03 10.61
CA ALA A 253 17.27 -2.05 11.17
C ALA A 253 16.66 -1.36 12.41
N PRO A 254 17.44 -0.80 13.34
CA PRO A 254 16.91 0.00 14.45
C PRO A 254 16.14 1.23 13.93
N PRO A 255 15.15 1.76 14.68
CA PRO A 255 14.49 3.01 14.33
C PRO A 255 15.46 4.18 14.52
N ARG A 256 15.23 5.29 13.81
CA ARG A 256 16.10 6.48 13.94
C ARG A 256 15.93 7.19 15.28
N VAL A 257 14.72 7.17 15.83
CA VAL A 257 14.33 7.83 17.07
C VAL A 257 13.46 6.90 17.91
N GLY A 258 13.54 7.04 19.23
CA GLY A 258 12.62 6.37 20.15
C GLY A 258 11.25 7.04 20.20
N ILE A 259 10.37 6.54 21.07
CA ILE A 259 9.03 7.11 21.27
C ILE A 259 9.03 8.07 22.47
N ASN A 260 8.34 9.20 22.34
CA ASN A 260 8.17 10.18 23.43
C ASN A 260 9.50 10.62 24.09
N ASN A 261 10.51 10.91 23.26
CA ASN A 261 11.86 11.29 23.68
C ASN A 261 12.60 10.27 24.57
N GLN A 262 12.08 9.04 24.67
CA GLN A 262 12.79 7.95 25.34
C GLN A 262 13.93 7.44 24.44
N PRO A 263 15.02 6.92 25.04
CA PRO A 263 16.11 6.36 24.27
C PRO A 263 15.68 5.06 23.54
N GLN A 264 16.51 4.61 22.59
CA GLN A 264 16.17 3.44 21.77
C GLN A 264 16.18 2.12 22.56
N ASP A 265 16.91 2.07 23.68
CA ASP A 265 17.03 0.96 24.63
C ASP A 265 16.11 1.11 25.85
N PHE A 266 15.09 1.98 25.76
CA PHE A 266 14.06 2.06 26.77
C PHE A 266 13.24 0.76 26.86
N GLU A 267 12.85 0.35 28.08
CA GLU A 267 11.94 -0.77 28.32
C GLU A 267 10.50 -0.38 27.90
N TYR A 268 10.19 -0.44 26.60
CA TYR A 268 8.88 -0.06 26.07
C TYR A 268 7.74 -0.97 26.55
N VAL A 269 8.06 -2.21 26.93
CA VAL A 269 7.12 -3.19 27.47
C VAL A 269 7.81 -3.93 28.61
N ARG A 270 7.24 -3.86 29.81
CA ARG A 270 7.63 -4.71 30.94
C ARG A 270 6.83 -6.01 30.87
N ILE A 271 7.52 -7.13 30.74
CA ILE A 271 6.90 -8.46 30.81
C ILE A 271 7.02 -8.93 32.26
N GLU A 272 5.88 -9.02 32.96
CA GLU A 272 5.87 -9.61 34.30
C GLU A 272 6.01 -11.13 34.17
N HIS A 273 7.06 -11.68 34.78
CA HIS A 273 7.22 -13.11 34.97
C HIS A 273 6.78 -13.45 36.39
N SER A 274 5.70 -14.22 36.52
CA SER A 274 5.22 -14.81 37.77
C SER A 274 6.14 -15.89 38.28
#